data_AF-A0A832WX83-F1
#
_entry.id   AF-A0A832WX83-F1
#
_cell.length_a   1.000
_cell.length_b   1.000
_cell.length_c   1.000
_cell.angle_alpha   90.00
_cell.angle_beta   90.00
_cell.angle_gamma   90.00
#
_symmetry.space_group_name_H-M   'P 1'
#
loop_
_entity.id
_entity.type
_entity.pdbx_description
1 polymer ?
#
loop_
_entity_poly.entity_id
_entity_poly.type
_entity_poly.pdbx_seq_one_letter_code
_entity_poly.pdbx_strand_id
1 'polypeptide(L)'
;IVGNSRKKVTPRTENEDKGTWMWVSFAPEFRLIIDFTLGPRKQYMADELIKATDKHLSGSKPLFVTDGLKLYAESLLKKYGKWVEFPKTGKRGRPKKPAIVPDKELKYAQVVKSKNGKKLKVKKRVIFGQDIDQSKISTSLLERQNLTFRQENNRISRKTIGFSK
;
A
#
# COMPACT_ATOMS: atom_id res chain seq x y z
N ILE A 1 3.27 -44.68 2.67
CA ILE A 1 3.26 -43.62 1.62
C ILE A 1 2.14 -42.65 1.98
N VAL A 2 2.42 -41.58 2.73
CA VAL A 2 1.38 -40.64 3.20
C VAL A 2 1.25 -39.51 2.19
N GLY A 3 0.10 -39.48 1.51
CA GLY A 3 -0.22 -38.52 0.44
C GLY A 3 -0.27 -37.09 0.96
N ASN A 4 0.64 -36.26 0.48
CA ASN A 4 0.73 -34.86 0.84
C ASN A 4 -0.40 -34.07 0.13
N SER A 5 -1.50 -33.85 0.85
CA SER A 5 -2.63 -33.02 0.42
C SER A 5 -2.15 -31.59 0.11
N ARG A 6 -2.04 -31.27 -1.19
CA ARG A 6 -1.76 -29.91 -1.65
C ARG A 6 -2.96 -29.04 -1.30
N LYS A 7 -2.85 -28.19 -0.27
CA LYS A 7 -3.83 -27.12 0.00
C LYS A 7 -4.03 -26.30 -1.28
N LYS A 8 -5.20 -26.44 -1.91
CA LYS A 8 -5.60 -25.64 -3.08
C LYS A 8 -5.63 -24.17 -2.67
N VAL A 9 -4.79 -23.35 -3.31
CA VAL A 9 -4.88 -21.89 -3.18
C VAL A 9 -6.11 -21.47 -3.98
N THR A 10 -7.19 -21.15 -3.29
CA THR A 10 -8.41 -20.63 -3.92
C THR A 10 -8.10 -19.25 -4.51
N PRO A 11 -8.55 -18.94 -5.74
CA PRO A 11 -8.47 -17.59 -6.27
C PRO A 11 -9.26 -16.63 -5.37
N ARG A 12 -8.76 -15.40 -5.26
CA ARG A 12 -9.36 -14.34 -4.45
C ARG A 12 -10.73 -14.01 -5.03
N THR A 13 -11.82 -14.39 -4.35
CA THR A 13 -13.19 -14.08 -4.78
C THR A 13 -13.51 -12.62 -4.52
N GLU A 14 -14.29 -11.97 -5.40
CA GLU A 14 -14.75 -10.57 -5.26
C GLU A 14 -15.45 -10.28 -3.91
N ASN A 15 -16.02 -11.31 -3.28
CA ASN A 15 -16.63 -11.21 -1.96
C ASN A 15 -15.62 -10.94 -0.82
N GLU A 16 -14.32 -11.23 -0.98
CA GLU A 16 -13.31 -10.96 0.06
C GLU A 16 -12.98 -9.47 0.22
N ASP A 17 -13.22 -8.66 -0.81
CA ASP A 17 -12.98 -7.21 -0.78
C ASP A 17 -14.15 -6.41 -0.18
N LYS A 18 -15.28 -7.07 0.15
CA LYS A 18 -16.40 -6.50 0.93
C LYS A 18 -16.19 -6.54 2.45
N GLY A 19 -15.26 -7.33 2.97
CA GLY A 19 -14.99 -7.43 4.40
C GLY A 19 -14.11 -6.29 4.95
N THR A 20 -14.26 -5.95 6.23
CA THR A 20 -13.47 -4.90 6.91
C THR A 20 -11.99 -5.25 6.95
N TRP A 21 -11.15 -4.39 6.37
CA TRP A 21 -9.69 -4.47 6.41
C TRP A 21 -9.15 -3.53 7.48
N MET A 22 -8.09 -3.96 8.17
CA MET A 22 -7.26 -3.05 8.95
C MET A 22 -6.17 -2.50 8.02
N TRP A 23 -6.19 -1.18 7.86
CA TRP A 23 -5.22 -0.40 7.13
C TRP A 23 -4.25 0.17 8.15
N VAL A 24 -2.95 -0.04 7.97
CA VAL A 24 -1.96 0.30 9.00
C VAL A 24 -0.83 1.09 8.38
N SER A 25 -0.49 2.21 9.02
CA SER A 25 0.69 3.00 8.76
C SER A 25 1.74 2.69 9.83
N PHE A 26 2.96 2.37 9.40
CA PHE A 26 4.00 1.84 10.28
C PHE A 26 5.36 2.44 9.94
N ALA A 27 6.05 2.95 10.95
CA ALA A 27 7.42 3.44 10.86
C ALA A 27 8.40 2.31 11.24
N PRO A 28 9.06 1.66 10.27
CA PRO A 28 9.90 0.49 10.54
C PRO A 28 11.15 0.80 11.37
N GLU A 29 11.73 2.00 11.23
CA GLU A 29 12.93 2.43 11.95
C GLU A 29 12.68 2.48 13.47
N PHE A 30 11.47 2.84 13.88
CA PHE A 30 11.07 2.96 15.29
C PHE A 30 10.18 1.82 15.77
N ARG A 31 9.82 0.88 14.89
CA ARG A 31 8.80 -0.15 15.12
C ARG A 31 7.46 0.41 15.63
N LEU A 32 7.10 1.59 15.16
CA LEU A 32 5.95 2.34 15.64
C LEU A 32 4.78 2.24 14.66
N ILE A 33 3.58 1.96 15.17
CA ILE A 33 2.33 2.16 14.41
C ILE A 33 2.02 3.64 14.47
N ILE A 34 2.04 4.31 13.32
CA ILE A 34 1.73 5.75 13.24
C ILE A 34 0.23 5.95 13.36
N ASP A 35 -0.54 5.20 12.57
CA ASP A 35 -2.00 5.29 12.55
C ASP A 35 -2.59 4.02 11.93
N PHE A 36 -3.89 3.79 12.14
CA PHE A 36 -4.64 2.72 11.50
C PHE A 36 -6.10 3.10 11.29
N THR A 37 -6.71 2.56 10.23
CA THR A 37 -8.14 2.72 9.94
C THR A 37 -8.79 1.37 9.61
N LEU A 38 -10.09 1.24 9.90
CA LEU A 38 -10.85 0.02 9.66
C LEU A 38 -11.89 0.27 8.58
N GLY A 39 -11.87 -0.53 7.51
CA GLY A 39 -12.87 -0.40 6.46
C GLY A 39 -12.58 -1.22 5.21
N PRO A 40 -13.47 -1.19 4.22
CA PRO A 40 -13.34 -1.98 3.00
C PRO A 40 -12.12 -1.55 2.18
N ARG A 41 -11.74 -2.35 1.17
CA ARG A 41 -10.64 -2.03 0.27
C ARG A 41 -11.02 -1.03 -0.83
N LYS A 42 -11.31 0.20 -0.43
CA LYS A 42 -11.79 1.27 -1.32
C LYS A 42 -10.89 2.50 -1.22
N GLN A 43 -10.91 3.33 -2.28
CA GLN A 43 -10.06 4.51 -2.41
C GLN A 43 -10.16 5.45 -1.19
N TYR A 44 -11.38 5.70 -0.70
CA TYR A 44 -11.58 6.61 0.42
C TYR A 44 -10.88 6.14 1.72
N MET A 45 -10.72 4.84 1.94
CA MET A 45 -9.99 4.31 3.09
C MET A 45 -8.48 4.54 2.97
N ALA A 46 -7.94 4.44 1.75
CA ALA A 46 -6.54 4.74 1.48
C ALA A 46 -6.26 6.25 1.65
N ASP A 47 -7.18 7.10 1.16
CA ASP A 47 -7.14 8.55 1.37
C ASP A 47 -7.18 8.89 2.88
N GLU A 48 -8.05 8.23 3.64
CA GLU A 48 -8.20 8.42 5.08
C GLU A 48 -6.93 8.03 5.83
N LEU A 49 -6.37 6.85 5.56
CA LEU A 49 -5.13 6.38 6.19
C LEU A 49 -3.97 7.34 5.92
N ILE A 50 -3.82 7.81 4.68
CA ILE A 50 -2.73 8.74 4.31
C ILE A 50 -2.94 10.10 4.96
N LYS A 51 -4.18 10.61 5.01
CA LYS A 51 -4.51 11.84 5.74
C LYS A 51 -4.22 11.71 7.23
N ALA A 52 -4.55 10.58 7.84
CA ALA A 52 -4.30 10.32 9.25
C ALA A 52 -2.79 10.25 9.54
N THR A 53 -2.05 9.50 8.73
CA THR A 53 -0.58 9.41 8.79
C THR A 53 0.08 10.77 8.69
N ASP A 54 -0.32 11.60 7.71
CA ASP A 54 0.27 12.92 7.46
C ASP A 54 0.19 13.86 8.67
N LYS A 55 -0.88 13.78 9.47
CA LYS A 55 -1.03 14.59 10.69
C LYS A 55 0.12 14.39 11.68
N HIS A 56 0.77 13.22 11.63
CA HIS A 56 1.86 12.86 12.52
C HIS A 56 3.25 13.09 11.92
N LEU A 57 3.33 13.52 10.64
CA LEU A 57 4.60 13.66 9.93
C LEU A 57 5.19 15.07 10.01
N SER A 58 4.50 16.04 10.63
CA SER A 58 4.96 17.43 10.79
C SER A 58 5.49 18.07 9.50
N GLY A 59 4.84 17.78 8.36
CA GLY A 59 5.22 18.29 7.05
C GLY A 59 6.38 17.54 6.35
N SER A 60 7.00 16.56 7.01
CA SER A 60 7.99 15.69 6.38
C SER A 60 7.34 14.74 5.37
N LYS A 61 8.08 14.40 4.31
CA LYS A 61 7.68 13.43 3.28
C LYS A 61 8.66 12.25 3.29
N PRO A 62 8.51 11.28 4.21
CA PRO A 62 9.37 10.12 4.25
C PRO A 62 9.18 9.26 2.99
N LEU A 63 10.04 8.25 2.83
CA LEU A 63 9.82 7.21 1.83
C LEU A 63 8.57 6.39 2.22
N PHE A 64 7.52 6.49 1.41
CA PHE A 64 6.35 5.62 1.56
C PHE A 64 6.60 4.29 0.84
N VAL A 65 6.34 3.18 1.53
CA VAL A 65 6.44 1.83 0.95
C VAL A 65 5.15 1.07 1.22
N THR A 66 4.47 0.64 0.16
CA THR A 66 3.23 -0.14 0.29
C THR A 66 3.33 -1.48 -0.43
N ASP A 67 2.28 -2.28 -0.30
CA ASP A 67 2.07 -3.41 -1.20
C ASP A 67 1.68 -2.91 -2.61
N GLY A 68 1.42 -3.84 -3.52
CA GLY A 68 1.03 -3.54 -4.90
C GLY A 68 -0.39 -3.00 -5.09
N LEU A 69 -1.10 -2.59 -4.03
CA LEU A 69 -2.46 -2.04 -4.16
C LEU A 69 -2.42 -0.67 -4.83
N LYS A 70 -3.20 -0.49 -5.89
CA LYS A 70 -3.18 0.72 -6.74
C LYS A 70 -3.65 1.98 -6.00
N LEU A 71 -4.54 1.82 -5.02
CA LEU A 71 -5.23 2.92 -4.32
C LEU A 71 -4.27 3.90 -3.62
N TYR A 72 -3.13 3.40 -3.13
CA TYR A 72 -2.15 4.23 -2.42
C TYR A 72 -1.46 5.24 -3.32
N ALA A 73 -1.21 4.90 -4.59
CA ALA A 73 -0.56 5.82 -5.53
C ALA A 73 -1.43 7.07 -5.74
N GLU A 74 -2.73 6.86 -5.98
CA GLU A 74 -3.72 7.93 -6.15
C GLU A 74 -3.88 8.75 -4.87
N SER A 75 -3.95 8.09 -3.72
CA SER A 75 -4.09 8.74 -2.41
C SER A 75 -2.90 9.64 -2.08
N LEU A 76 -1.67 9.14 -2.31
CA LEU A 76 -0.44 9.91 -2.11
C LEU A 76 -0.36 11.10 -3.07
N LEU A 77 -0.73 10.90 -4.34
CA LEU A 77 -0.78 11.97 -5.32
C LEU A 77 -1.83 13.04 -4.96
N LYS A 78 -2.99 12.63 -4.45
CA LYS A 78 -4.04 13.54 -3.98
C LYS A 78 -3.58 14.36 -2.77
N LYS A 79 -2.82 13.76 -1.86
CA LYS A 79 -2.37 14.40 -0.63
C LYS A 79 -1.13 15.29 -0.82
N TYR A 80 -0.14 14.81 -1.56
CA TYR A 80 1.18 15.44 -1.69
C TYR A 80 1.47 15.96 -3.10
N GLY A 81 0.57 15.77 -4.06
CA GLY A 81 0.74 16.28 -5.41
C GLY A 81 0.59 17.79 -5.48
N LYS A 82 1.17 18.37 -6.54
CA LYS A 82 1.08 19.80 -6.86
C LYS A 82 0.30 19.99 -8.15
N TRP A 83 -0.53 21.02 -8.17
CA TRP A 83 -1.21 21.43 -9.38
C TRP A 83 -0.22 22.18 -10.27
N VAL A 84 0.00 21.69 -11.48
CA VAL A 84 0.97 22.28 -12.42
C VAL A 84 0.27 22.59 -13.74
N GLU A 85 0.38 23.86 -14.13
CA GLU A 85 0.06 24.30 -15.48
C GLU A 85 1.28 24.06 -16.39
N PHE A 86 1.02 23.50 -17.57
CA PHE A 86 2.08 23.27 -18.54
C PHE A 86 2.17 24.47 -19.49
N PRO A 87 3.37 25.03 -19.71
CA PRO A 87 3.54 26.11 -20.66
C PRO A 87 3.15 25.65 -22.06
N LYS A 88 2.64 26.57 -22.88
CA LYS A 88 2.32 26.29 -24.28
C LYS A 88 3.61 25.94 -25.01
N THR A 89 3.66 24.76 -25.62
CA THR A 89 4.86 24.27 -26.32
C THR A 89 5.17 25.03 -27.63
N GLY A 90 4.26 25.90 -28.11
CA GLY A 90 4.40 26.61 -29.39
C GLY A 90 4.29 25.74 -30.64
N LYS A 91 4.28 24.41 -30.50
CA LYS A 91 4.12 23.43 -31.58
C LYS A 91 2.63 23.21 -31.91
N ARG A 92 2.34 22.88 -33.18
CA ARG A 92 0.98 22.52 -33.63
C ARG A 92 0.49 21.30 -32.86
N GLY A 93 -0.65 21.43 -32.17
CA GLY A 93 -1.26 20.37 -31.37
C GLY A 93 -2.08 20.92 -30.18
N ARG A 94 -2.88 20.06 -29.54
CA ARG A 94 -3.67 20.44 -28.36
C ARG A 94 -2.73 20.72 -27.16
N PRO A 95 -2.79 21.91 -26.54
CA PRO A 95 -2.03 22.18 -25.32
C PRO A 95 -2.32 21.15 -24.23
N LYS A 96 -1.30 20.79 -23.45
CA LYS A 96 -1.49 19.91 -22.29
C LYS A 96 -2.37 20.61 -21.27
N LYS A 97 -3.40 19.90 -20.80
CA LYS A 97 -4.24 20.38 -19.70
C LYS A 97 -3.42 20.41 -18.41
N PRO A 98 -3.67 21.36 -17.51
CA PRO A 98 -3.13 21.30 -16.15
C PRO A 98 -3.45 19.97 -15.49
N ALA A 99 -2.53 19.46 -14.68
CA ALA A 99 -2.67 18.19 -14.00
C ALA A 99 -2.01 18.22 -12.62
N ILE A 100 -2.45 17.32 -11.75
CA ILE A 100 -1.77 17.05 -10.49
C ILE A 100 -0.57 16.16 -10.80
N VAL A 101 0.62 16.62 -10.44
CA VAL A 101 1.87 15.88 -10.56
C VAL A 101 2.45 15.61 -9.17
N PRO A 102 3.17 14.49 -8.97
CA PRO A 102 3.80 14.23 -7.68
C PRO A 102 4.81 15.32 -7.36
N ASP A 103 4.84 15.75 -6.11
CA ASP A 103 5.86 16.68 -5.62
C ASP A 103 7.26 16.07 -5.76
N LYS A 104 8.27 16.91 -6.03
CA LYS A 104 9.65 16.45 -6.28
C LYS A 104 10.27 15.71 -5.08
N GLU A 105 9.84 16.04 -3.87
CA GLU A 105 10.34 15.42 -2.64
C GLU A 105 9.55 14.15 -2.29
N LEU A 106 8.40 13.90 -2.93
CA LEU A 106 7.58 12.72 -2.67
C LEU A 106 8.28 11.46 -3.20
N LYS A 107 8.69 10.58 -2.28
CA LYS A 107 9.27 9.27 -2.59
C LYS A 107 8.28 8.17 -2.25
N TYR A 108 7.94 7.34 -3.24
CA TYR A 108 6.99 6.25 -3.06
C TYR A 108 7.38 5.02 -3.88
N ALA A 109 7.38 3.86 -3.21
CA ALA A 109 7.67 2.58 -3.82
C ALA A 109 6.68 1.49 -3.39
N GLN A 110 6.59 0.45 -4.21
CA GLN A 110 5.76 -0.73 -3.98
C GLN A 110 6.58 -2.00 -3.93
N VAL A 111 6.23 -2.88 -3.01
CA VAL A 111 6.70 -4.27 -2.98
C VAL A 111 5.60 -5.17 -3.55
N VAL A 112 5.78 -5.63 -4.78
CA VAL A 112 4.83 -6.50 -5.47
C VAL A 112 5.33 -7.94 -5.42
N LYS A 113 4.56 -8.80 -4.75
CA LYS A 113 4.83 -10.23 -4.68
C LYS A 113 4.00 -10.97 -5.72
N SER A 114 4.65 -11.75 -6.56
CA SER A 114 4.01 -12.67 -7.51
C SER A 114 4.40 -14.10 -7.17
N LYS A 115 3.41 -14.97 -7.01
CA LYS A 115 3.62 -16.41 -6.79
C LYS A 115 3.42 -17.15 -8.11
N ASN A 116 4.41 -17.92 -8.54
CA ASN A 116 4.29 -18.82 -9.68
C ASN A 116 4.61 -20.25 -9.19
N GLY A 117 3.57 -21.07 -9.01
CA GLY A 117 3.69 -22.38 -8.37
C GLY A 117 4.26 -22.29 -6.95
N LYS A 118 5.41 -22.94 -6.71
CA LYS A 118 6.14 -22.89 -5.43
C LYS A 118 7.09 -21.69 -5.31
N LYS A 119 7.39 -20.98 -6.39
CA LYS A 119 8.35 -19.88 -6.40
C LYS A 119 7.66 -18.56 -6.05
N LEU A 120 8.17 -17.86 -5.04
CA LEU A 120 7.78 -16.50 -4.72
C LEU A 120 8.78 -15.52 -5.33
N LYS A 121 8.32 -14.64 -6.22
CA LYS A 121 9.12 -13.55 -6.78
C LYS A 121 8.69 -12.24 -6.15
N VAL A 122 9.63 -11.53 -5.55
CA VAL A 122 9.43 -10.18 -5.00
C VAL A 122 9.97 -9.18 -6.01
N LYS A 123 9.15 -8.22 -6.42
CA LYS A 123 9.56 -7.12 -7.31
C LYS A 123 9.36 -5.80 -6.56
N LYS A 124 10.42 -5.00 -6.49
CA LYS A 124 10.38 -3.63 -5.96
C LYS A 124 10.14 -2.69 -7.14
N ARG A 125 9.20 -1.76 -7.00
CA ARG A 125 8.83 -0.79 -8.04
C ARG A 125 8.84 0.61 -7.44
N VAL A 126 9.61 1.51 -8.02
CA VAL A 126 9.52 2.94 -7.67
C VAL A 126 8.40 3.55 -8.49
N ILE A 127 7.48 4.25 -7.82
CA ILE A 127 6.31 4.87 -8.46
C ILE A 127 6.48 6.39 -8.53
N PHE A 128 6.93 7.02 -7.44
CA PHE A 128 7.24 8.45 -7.39
C PHE A 128 8.63 8.68 -6.77
N GLY A 129 9.28 9.76 -7.20
CA GLY A 129 10.59 10.16 -6.73
C GLY A 129 11.74 9.49 -7.48
N GLN A 130 12.95 9.97 -7.20
CA GLN A 130 14.22 9.47 -7.72
C GLN A 130 15.15 9.13 -6.55
N ASP A 131 16.25 8.43 -6.83
CA ASP A 131 17.32 8.10 -5.86
C ASP A 131 16.82 7.43 -4.58
N ILE A 132 15.95 6.43 -4.75
CA ILE A 132 15.45 5.59 -3.64
C ILE A 132 16.36 4.37 -3.51
N ASP A 133 16.99 4.24 -2.35
CA ASP A 133 17.75 3.04 -2.00
C ASP A 133 16.82 1.82 -1.99
N GLN A 134 17.14 0.85 -2.85
CA GLN A 134 16.39 -0.41 -2.99
C GLN A 134 16.38 -1.21 -1.69
N SER A 135 17.40 -1.08 -0.84
CA SER A 135 17.48 -1.79 0.45
C SER A 135 16.33 -1.39 1.38
N LYS A 136 15.95 -0.10 1.37
CA LYS A 136 14.88 0.48 2.20
C LYS A 136 13.47 0.14 1.73
N ILE A 137 13.30 -0.29 0.48
CA ILE A 137 12.00 -0.69 -0.06
C ILE A 137 11.65 -2.10 0.47
N SER A 138 11.00 -2.16 1.63
CA SER A 138 10.53 -3.40 2.25
C SER A 138 9.22 -3.21 3.00
N THR A 139 8.37 -4.24 2.98
CA THR A 139 7.13 -4.34 3.78
C THR A 139 7.23 -5.41 4.86
N SER A 140 8.39 -6.06 5.04
CA SER A 140 8.54 -7.26 5.87
C SER A 140 8.13 -7.07 7.33
N LEU A 141 8.47 -5.93 7.95
CA LEU A 141 8.12 -5.65 9.34
C LEU A 141 6.62 -5.41 9.52
N LEU A 142 6.00 -4.65 8.60
CA LEU A 142 4.55 -4.43 8.62
C LEU A 142 3.80 -5.74 8.37
N GLU A 143 4.29 -6.60 7.48
CA GLU A 143 3.71 -7.92 7.25
C GLU A 143 3.82 -8.83 8.47
N ARG A 144 4.94 -8.79 9.20
CA ARG A 144 5.08 -9.49 10.49
C ARG A 144 4.08 -8.95 11.51
N GLN A 145 3.97 -7.63 11.63
CA GLN A 145 2.99 -7.00 12.53
C GLN A 145 1.55 -7.41 12.18
N ASN A 146 1.22 -7.49 10.90
CA ASN A 146 -0.08 -7.98 10.42
C ASN A 146 -0.34 -9.44 10.79
N LEU A 147 0.69 -10.28 10.94
CA LEU A 147 0.52 -11.64 11.45
C LEU A 147 0.18 -11.62 12.94
N THR A 148 0.88 -10.80 13.74
CA THR A 148 0.58 -10.61 15.17
C THR A 148 -0.86 -10.15 15.37
N PHE A 149 -1.32 -9.15 14.62
CA PHE A 149 -2.72 -8.69 14.70
C PHE A 149 -3.75 -9.80 14.43
N ARG A 150 -3.44 -10.73 13.53
CA ARG A 150 -4.34 -11.86 13.22
C ARG A 150 -4.31 -12.94 14.29
N GLN A 151 -3.15 -13.16 14.92
CA GLN A 151 -3.00 -14.14 16.00
C GLN A 151 -3.73 -13.66 17.27
N GLU A 152 -3.52 -12.40 17.65
CA GLU A 152 -4.09 -11.82 18.87
C GLU A 152 -5.56 -11.44 18.71
N ASN A 153 -6.03 -11.17 17.49
CA ASN A 153 -7.40 -10.75 17.23
C ASN A 153 -8.08 -11.59 16.14
N ASN A 154 -8.89 -12.55 16.60
CA ASN A 154 -9.66 -13.43 15.72
C ASN A 154 -10.68 -12.70 14.84
N ARG A 155 -11.13 -11.48 15.20
CA ARG A 155 -12.03 -10.68 14.35
C ARG A 155 -11.33 -10.12 13.11
N ILE A 156 -10.00 -10.03 13.12
CA ILE A 156 -9.16 -9.57 12.00
C ILE A 156 -8.68 -10.75 11.14
N SER A 157 -8.71 -11.96 11.69
CA SER A 157 -8.36 -13.19 10.99
C SER A 157 -9.34 -13.50 9.85
N ARG A 158 -8.81 -13.93 8.70
CA ARG A 158 -9.60 -14.27 7.51
C ARG A 158 -9.39 -15.74 7.16
N LYS A 159 -10.48 -16.51 7.27
CA LYS A 159 -10.54 -17.99 7.21
C LYS A 159 -9.84 -18.66 8.40
N THR A 160 -10.48 -18.58 9.55
CA THR A 160 -10.21 -19.44 10.72
C THR A 160 -11.32 -20.48 10.86
N ILE A 161 -11.00 -21.65 11.40
CA ILE A 161 -12.01 -22.66 11.81
C ILE A 161 -12.79 -22.18 13.04
N GLY A 162 -12.20 -21.27 13.83
CA GLY A 162 -12.86 -20.64 14.96
C GLY A 162 -13.76 -19.47 14.52
N PHE A 163 -15.03 -19.56 14.88
CA PHE A 163 -15.98 -18.44 14.90
C PHE A 163 -15.86 -17.75 16.27
N SER A 164 -15.65 -16.43 16.28
CA SER A 164 -15.86 -15.61 17.48
C SER A 164 -17.28 -15.03 17.41
N LYS A 165 -18.04 -15.15 18.50
CA LYS A 165 -19.22 -14.30 18.75
C LYS A 165 -18.80 -12.85 19.03
#